data_AF-A0A8D8I8M8-F1
#
_entry.id   AF-A0A8D8I8M8-F1
#
_cell.length_a   1.000
_cell.length_b   1.000
_cell.length_c   1.000
_cell.angle_alpha   90.00
_cell.angle_beta   90.00
_cell.angle_gamma   90.00
#
_symmetry.space_group_name_H-M   'P 1'
#
loop_
_entity.id
_entity.type
_entity.pdbx_description
1 polymer ?
#
loop_
_entity_poly.entity_id
_entity_poly.type
_entity_poly.pdbx_seq_one_letter_code
_entity_poly.pdbx_strand_id
1 'polypeptide(L)'
;CVPCNGACPKTCQGEGIVHSGNIDKYKDCTIIEGSLEILDQTFDGYQQVFSNFSFGPRYIKIHPDRLEVFSTLKEISGFINIQGYHPDFKNLSYFRNLEVVGGRQLKENLFASVYIVKTSLRSLELKSLKRVNSGA
;
A
#
# COMPACT_ATOMS: atom_id res chain seq x y z
N CYS A 1 -8.01 -6.92 -20.89
CA CYS A 1 -8.69 -5.64 -20.66
C CYS A 1 -10.11 -5.73 -21.20
N VAL A 2 -11.07 -5.13 -20.52
CA VAL A 2 -12.47 -5.06 -20.96
C VAL A 2 -12.95 -3.60 -20.92
N PRO A 3 -13.84 -3.17 -21.83
CA PRO A 3 -14.44 -1.84 -21.76
C PRO A 3 -15.20 -1.65 -20.43
N CYS A 4 -15.05 -0.48 -19.82
CA CYS A 4 -15.83 -0.11 -18.63
C CYS A 4 -17.26 0.28 -19.04
N ASN A 5 -18.24 -0.06 -18.21
CA ASN A 5 -19.59 0.50 -18.33
C ASN A 5 -19.65 1.82 -17.55
N GLY A 6 -19.51 2.95 -18.26
CA GLY A 6 -19.50 4.30 -17.67
C GLY A 6 -18.10 4.80 -17.31
N ALA A 7 -17.98 5.58 -16.23
CA ALA A 7 -16.67 6.05 -15.77
C ALA A 7 -15.81 4.87 -15.32
N CYS A 8 -14.62 4.73 -15.91
CA CYS A 8 -13.71 3.67 -15.49
C CYS A 8 -13.26 3.86 -14.04
N PRO A 9 -13.02 2.75 -13.31
CA PRO A 9 -12.36 2.82 -12.01
C PRO A 9 -11.03 3.58 -12.16
N LYS A 10 -10.77 4.50 -11.23
CA LYS A 10 -9.49 5.22 -11.21
C LYS A 10 -8.39 4.24 -10.86
N THR A 11 -7.46 4.07 -11.80
CA THR A 11 -6.28 3.21 -11.64
C THR A 11 -5.06 4.08 -11.39
N CYS A 12 -4.27 3.70 -10.38
CA CYS A 12 -3.09 4.43 -9.95
C CYS A 12 -1.89 3.49 -9.92
N GLN A 13 -0.72 3.97 -10.35
CA GLN A 13 0.48 3.15 -10.36
C GLN A 13 1.03 3.00 -8.93
N GLY A 14 1.42 1.78 -8.57
CA GLY A 14 2.10 1.49 -7.30
C GLY A 14 3.56 1.95 -7.38
N GLU A 15 3.92 2.93 -6.56
CA GLU A 15 5.28 3.50 -6.51
C GLU A 15 6.15 2.86 -5.40
N GLY A 16 5.77 1.70 -4.88
CA GLY A 16 6.49 0.98 -3.83
C GLY A 16 6.24 1.57 -2.44
N ILE A 17 7.28 2.12 -1.81
CA ILE A 17 7.22 2.65 -0.44
C ILE A 17 6.36 3.91 -0.40
N VAL A 18 5.30 3.88 0.42
CA VAL A 18 4.43 5.03 0.66
C VAL A 18 5.16 6.06 1.51
N HIS A 19 5.10 7.33 1.11
CA HIS A 19 5.68 8.46 1.82
C HIS A 19 4.89 9.75 1.55
N SER A 20 5.20 10.84 2.27
CA SER A 20 4.47 12.12 2.13
C SER A 20 4.43 12.67 0.70
N GLY A 21 5.47 12.46 -0.10
CA GLY A 21 5.50 12.90 -1.50
C GLY A 21 4.66 12.10 -2.51
N ASN A 22 4.21 10.88 -2.20
CA ASN A 22 3.44 10.06 -3.14
C ASN A 22 2.02 9.70 -2.65
N ILE A 23 1.75 9.82 -1.35
CA ILE A 23 0.49 9.34 -0.76
C ILE A 23 -0.76 9.99 -1.37
N ASP A 24 -0.70 11.29 -1.68
CA ASP A 24 -1.84 12.02 -2.22
C ASP A 24 -2.19 11.61 -3.66
N LYS A 25 -1.27 10.94 -4.38
CA LYS A 25 -1.53 10.37 -5.71
C LYS A 25 -2.56 9.24 -5.66
N TYR A 26 -2.69 8.58 -4.49
CA TYR A 26 -3.62 7.47 -4.29
C TYR A 26 -5.04 7.91 -3.94
N LYS A 27 -5.29 9.22 -3.81
CA LYS A 27 -6.63 9.75 -3.50
C LYS A 27 -7.63 9.32 -4.57
N ASP A 28 -8.77 8.79 -4.15
CA ASP A 28 -9.88 8.31 -4.99
C ASP A 28 -9.51 7.14 -5.92
N CYS A 29 -8.34 6.52 -5.73
CA CYS A 29 -7.93 5.35 -6.51
C CYS A 29 -8.73 4.13 -6.05
N THR A 30 -9.27 3.40 -7.02
CA THR A 30 -10.00 2.16 -6.77
C THR A 30 -9.15 0.93 -7.07
N ILE A 31 -8.16 1.08 -7.96
CA ILE A 31 -7.23 0.01 -8.33
C ILE A 31 -5.81 0.58 -8.22
N ILE A 32 -4.92 -0.16 -7.55
CA ILE A 32 -3.48 0.06 -7.63
C ILE A 32 -2.87 -0.97 -8.56
N GLU A 33 -2.28 -0.50 -9.65
CA GLU A 33 -1.47 -1.31 -10.54
C GLU A 33 -0.04 -1.38 -10.02
N GLY A 34 0.31 -2.52 -9.43
CA GLY A 34 1.59 -2.74 -8.79
C GLY A 34 1.41 -3.10 -7.33
N SER A 35 2.42 -2.79 -6.52
CA SER A 35 2.49 -3.18 -5.12
C SER A 35 2.53 -1.97 -4.20
N LEU A 36 2.13 -2.16 -2.95
CA LEU A 36 2.07 -1.12 -1.93
C LEU A 36 2.91 -1.51 -0.72
N GLU A 37 3.82 -0.64 -0.30
CA GLU A 37 4.67 -0.90 0.87
C GLU A 37 4.52 0.21 1.93
N ILE A 38 4.09 -0.16 3.13
CA ILE A 38 4.03 0.71 4.31
C ILE A 38 5.09 0.23 5.29
N LEU A 39 6.21 0.93 5.35
CA LEU A 39 7.40 0.55 6.13
C LEU A 39 7.64 1.56 7.26
N ASP A 40 8.61 1.31 8.14
CA ASP A 40 8.99 2.28 9.19
C ASP A 40 9.32 3.65 8.60
N GLN A 41 10.00 3.67 7.45
CA GLN A 41 10.34 4.89 6.72
C GLN A 41 9.11 5.71 6.30
N THR A 42 7.94 5.10 6.16
CA THR A 42 6.68 5.82 5.94
C THR A 42 6.37 6.74 7.13
N PHE A 43 6.54 6.24 8.36
CA PHE A 43 6.20 6.95 9.60
C PHE A 43 7.38 7.72 10.23
N ASP A 44 8.62 7.37 9.90
CA ASP A 44 9.84 8.04 10.40
C ASP A 44 10.44 9.04 9.40
N GLY A 45 9.93 9.05 8.16
CA GLY A 45 10.41 9.86 7.06
C GLY A 45 11.26 9.04 6.08
N TYR A 46 10.99 9.23 4.79
CA TYR A 46 11.60 8.45 3.71
C TYR A 46 12.74 9.23 3.06
N GLN A 47 13.93 8.64 3.00
CA GLN A 47 15.06 9.17 2.28
C GLN A 47 15.18 8.42 0.95
N GLN A 48 15.00 9.12 -0.17
CA GLN A 48 15.26 8.51 -1.47
C GLN A 48 16.77 8.31 -1.63
N VAL A 49 17.16 7.10 -2.02
CA VAL A 49 18.54 6.75 -2.38
C VAL A 49 18.50 6.20 -3.79
N PHE A 50 19.25 6.82 -4.70
CA PHE A 50 19.36 6.37 -6.08
C PHE A 50 20.32 5.18 -6.18
N SER A 51 20.27 4.45 -7.30
CA SER A 51 21.12 3.28 -7.55
C SER A 51 22.62 3.59 -7.57
N ASN A 52 23.00 4.85 -7.81
CA ASN A 52 24.37 5.36 -7.74
C ASN A 52 24.77 5.80 -6.31
N PHE A 53 24.00 5.44 -5.29
CA PHE A 53 24.19 5.80 -3.88
C PHE A 53 24.10 7.31 -3.57
N SER A 54 23.63 8.14 -4.51
CA SER A 54 23.36 9.54 -4.20
C SER A 54 22.00 9.70 -3.50
N PHE A 55 21.91 10.75 -2.68
CA PHE A 55 20.66 11.09 -2.00
C PHE A 55 19.73 11.89 -2.91
N GLY A 56 18.50 11.41 -3.01
CA GLY A 56 17.38 12.15 -3.56
C GLY A 56 16.65 12.97 -2.50
N PRO A 57 15.42 13.43 -2.81
CA PRO A 57 14.59 14.15 -1.85
C PRO A 57 14.35 13.35 -0.57
N ARG A 58 14.31 14.09 0.55
CA ARG A 58 13.84 13.60 1.84
C ARG A 58 12.38 13.97 2.02
N TYR A 59 11.56 12.97 2.31
CA TYR A 59 10.14 13.12 2.57
C TYR A 59 9.88 13.09 4.07
N ILE A 60 9.02 13.99 4.53
CA ILE A 60 8.66 14.08 5.94
C ILE A 60 7.89 12.84 6.39
N LYS A 61 8.00 12.52 7.68
CA LYS A 61 7.13 11.57 8.35
C LYS A 61 5.66 11.92 8.17
N ILE A 62 4.81 10.89 8.06
CA ILE A 62 3.36 11.06 8.04
C ILE A 62 2.71 10.38 9.24
N HIS A 63 1.62 10.97 9.72
CA HIS A 63 0.75 10.32 10.70
C HIS A 63 -0.08 9.22 10.01
N PRO A 64 -0.37 8.07 10.66
CA PRO A 64 -1.16 6.98 10.07
C PRO A 64 -2.51 7.41 9.48
N ASP A 65 -3.16 8.46 10.00
CA ASP A 65 -4.42 8.97 9.44
C ASP A 65 -4.32 9.36 7.97
N ARG A 66 -3.12 9.72 7.48
CA ARG A 66 -2.89 10.00 6.06
C ARG A 66 -3.13 8.78 5.17
N LEU A 67 -3.08 7.56 5.72
CA LEU A 67 -3.41 6.33 5.01
C LEU A 67 -4.91 6.23 4.65
N GLU A 68 -5.77 7.11 5.18
CA GLU A 68 -7.20 7.15 4.84
C GLU A 68 -7.47 7.39 3.35
N VAL A 69 -6.47 7.87 2.58
CA VAL A 69 -6.54 7.93 1.11
C VAL A 69 -6.82 6.57 0.47
N PHE A 70 -6.44 5.46 1.12
CA PHE A 70 -6.67 4.10 0.63
C PHE A 70 -8.08 3.58 0.90
N SER A 71 -8.93 4.37 1.55
CA SER A 71 -10.30 3.98 1.87
C SER A 71 -11.13 3.59 0.66
N THR A 72 -10.87 4.15 -0.52
CA THR A 72 -11.58 3.83 -1.77
C THR A 72 -10.99 2.64 -2.52
N LEU A 73 -9.83 2.15 -2.09
CA LEU A 73 -9.08 1.10 -2.76
C LEU A 73 -9.83 -0.23 -2.67
N LYS A 74 -10.02 -0.88 -3.83
CA LYS A 74 -10.70 -2.18 -3.94
C LYS A 74 -9.78 -3.30 -4.41
N GLU A 75 -8.78 -2.98 -5.21
CA GLU A 75 -7.86 -3.98 -5.77
C GLU A 75 -6.42 -3.48 -5.76
N ILE A 76 -5.51 -4.36 -5.36
CA ILE A 76 -4.07 -4.22 -5.56
C ILE A 76 -3.66 -5.36 -6.51
N SER A 77 -3.08 -5.05 -7.67
CA SER A 77 -2.74 -6.10 -8.64
C SER A 77 -1.47 -6.90 -8.26
N GLY A 78 -0.54 -6.28 -7.52
CA GLY A 78 0.66 -6.90 -6.96
C GLY A 78 0.46 -7.38 -5.52
N PHE A 79 1.42 -7.05 -4.65
CA PHE A 79 1.39 -7.40 -3.23
C PHE A 79 1.18 -6.18 -2.34
N ILE A 80 0.79 -6.42 -1.09
CA ILE A 80 0.79 -5.44 0.00
C ILE A 80 1.77 -5.87 1.09
N ASN A 81 2.69 -4.97 1.45
CA ASN A 81 3.73 -5.19 2.45
C ASN A 81 3.62 -4.14 3.56
N ILE A 82 3.31 -4.57 4.78
CA ILE A 82 3.11 -3.71 5.94
C ILE A 82 4.08 -4.11 7.04
N GLN A 83 5.06 -3.24 7.28
CA GLN A 83 6.08 -3.39 8.32
C GLN A 83 6.24 -2.16 9.19
N GLY A 84 5.50 -1.08 8.90
CA GLY A 84 5.62 0.16 9.65
C GLY A 84 5.11 0.04 11.09
N TYR A 85 5.88 0.64 12.00
CA TYR A 85 5.51 0.84 13.40
C TYR A 85 5.14 2.30 13.67
N HIS A 86 4.00 2.55 14.32
CA HIS A 86 3.65 3.86 14.86
C HIS A 86 2.68 3.72 16.04
N PRO A 87 2.80 4.52 17.13
CA PRO A 87 1.89 4.44 18.27
C PRO A 87 0.41 4.45 17.88
N ASP A 88 0.01 5.24 16.88
CA ASP A 88 -1.38 5.34 16.42
C ASP A 88 -1.75 4.39 15.26
N PHE A 89 -0.78 3.64 14.71
CA PHE A 89 -1.06 2.64 13.66
C PHE A 89 -1.54 1.34 14.28
N LYS A 90 -2.84 1.27 14.57
CA LYS A 90 -3.47 0.18 15.35
C LYS A 90 -4.26 -0.84 14.54
N ASN A 91 -4.69 -0.51 13.33
CA ASN A 91 -5.41 -1.44 12.46
C ASN A 91 -5.25 -1.06 10.97
N LEU A 92 -5.82 -1.88 10.08
CA LEU A 92 -5.82 -1.63 8.63
C LEU A 92 -7.20 -1.22 8.11
N SER A 93 -8.03 -0.52 8.91
CA SER A 93 -9.33 -0.02 8.46
C SER A 93 -9.24 0.98 7.31
N TYR A 94 -8.04 1.53 7.06
CA TYR A 94 -7.71 2.29 5.87
C TYR A 94 -7.97 1.50 4.57
N PHE A 95 -7.87 0.17 4.63
CA PHE A 95 -8.13 -0.76 3.53
C PHE A 95 -9.48 -1.48 3.67
N ARG A 96 -10.45 -0.88 4.38
CA ARG A 96 -11.77 -1.49 4.64
C ARG A 96 -12.53 -1.94 3.39
N ASN A 97 -12.26 -1.32 2.23
CA ASN A 97 -12.89 -1.64 0.96
C ASN A 97 -12.00 -2.50 0.04
N LEU A 98 -10.80 -2.89 0.48
CA LEU A 98 -9.92 -3.76 -0.29
C LEU A 98 -10.57 -5.14 -0.41
N GLU A 99 -10.81 -5.59 -1.62
CA GLU A 99 -11.49 -6.85 -1.92
C GLU A 99 -10.53 -7.92 -2.44
N VAL A 100 -9.52 -7.50 -3.21
CA VAL A 100 -8.62 -8.40 -3.93
C VAL A 100 -7.17 -7.95 -3.83
N VAL A 101 -6.30 -8.89 -3.47
CA VAL A 101 -4.85 -8.78 -3.69
C VAL A 101 -4.45 -9.77 -4.78
N GLY A 102 -3.95 -9.24 -5.89
CA GLY A 102 -3.78 -9.96 -7.14
C GLY A 102 -2.55 -10.86 -7.14
N GLY A 103 -1.46 -10.49 -6.47
CA GLY A 103 -0.23 -11.30 -6.42
C GLY A 103 0.46 -11.48 -7.77
N ARG A 104 0.22 -10.60 -8.76
CA ARG A 104 0.99 -10.63 -10.04
C ARG A 104 2.47 -10.31 -9.83
N GLN A 105 2.75 -9.56 -8.77
CA GLN A 105 4.07 -9.35 -8.18
C GLN A 105 4.01 -9.92 -6.76
N LEU A 106 5.09 -10.54 -6.31
CA LEU A 106 5.22 -11.08 -4.97
C LEU A 106 6.39 -10.41 -4.26
N LYS A 107 6.33 -10.33 -2.93
CA LYS A 107 7.46 -9.83 -2.16
C LYS A 107 8.67 -10.77 -2.36
N GLU A 108 9.77 -10.20 -2.84
CA GLU A 108 11.00 -10.94 -3.12
C GLU A 108 11.45 -11.78 -1.92
N ASN A 109 11.94 -12.99 -2.21
CA ASN A 109 12.41 -14.00 -1.26
C ASN A 109 11.37 -14.58 -0.30
N LEU A 110 10.14 -14.06 -0.30
CA LEU A 110 9.05 -14.51 0.57
C LEU A 110 7.88 -15.13 -0.22
N PHE A 111 7.77 -14.83 -1.52
CA PHE A 111 6.65 -15.25 -2.38
C PHE A 111 5.28 -14.87 -1.79
N ALA A 112 5.23 -13.79 -1.01
CA ALA A 112 4.03 -13.36 -0.30
C ALA A 112 3.29 -12.27 -1.06
N SER A 113 1.96 -12.35 -1.05
CA SER A 113 1.08 -11.30 -1.59
C SER A 113 0.56 -10.37 -0.50
N VAL A 114 0.41 -10.89 0.71
CA VAL A 114 0.05 -10.10 1.89
C VAL A 114 1.11 -10.37 2.94
N TYR A 115 1.99 -9.41 3.17
CA TYR A 115 3.07 -9.55 4.14
C TYR A 115 2.90 -8.52 5.25
N ILE A 116 2.60 -8.97 6.46
CA ILE A 116 2.37 -8.12 7.63
C ILE A 116 3.25 -8.63 8.77
N VAL A 117 4.29 -7.87 9.14
CA VAL A 117 5.25 -8.31 10.15
C VAL A 117 5.81 -7.12 10.93
N LYS A 118 6.19 -7.31 12.20
CA LYS A 118 6.82 -6.27 13.06
C LYS A 118 6.06 -4.93 13.15
N THR A 119 4.73 -4.95 13.02
CA THR A 119 3.89 -3.76 13.07
C THR A 119 3.38 -3.46 14.49
N SER A 120 2.79 -2.29 14.70
CA SER A 120 2.05 -1.90 15.91
C SER A 120 0.55 -2.26 15.90
N LEU A 121 0.09 -3.00 14.89
CA LEU A 121 -1.31 -3.36 14.69
C LEU A 121 -1.84 -4.27 15.81
N ARG A 122 -3.09 -4.03 16.21
CA ARG A 122 -3.84 -4.81 17.19
C ARG A 122 -4.96 -5.64 16.53
N SER A 123 -5.45 -5.20 15.38
CA SER A 123 -6.40 -5.93 14.55
C SER A 123 -6.16 -5.61 13.08
N LEU A 124 -6.68 -6.45 12.18
CA LEU A 124 -6.55 -6.21 10.73
C LEU A 124 -7.66 -5.30 10.20
N GLU A 125 -8.93 -5.51 10.56
CA GLU A 125 -10.05 -4.72 10.01
C GLU A 125 -10.18 -4.73 8.46
N LEU A 126 -9.63 -5.75 7.79
CA LEU A 126 -9.74 -5.96 6.35
C LEU A 126 -11.10 -6.59 5.96
N LYS A 127 -12.18 -5.88 6.28
CA LYS A 127 -13.55 -6.42 6.28
C LYS A 127 -14.05 -6.87 4.90
N SER A 128 -13.60 -6.21 3.83
CA SER A 128 -14.03 -6.51 2.47
C SER A 128 -13.11 -7.49 1.73
N LEU A 129 -12.00 -7.90 2.34
CA LEU A 129 -11.00 -8.72 1.66
C LEU A 129 -11.56 -10.13 1.44
N LYS A 130 -11.71 -10.50 0.17
CA LYS A 130 -12.32 -11.79 -0.24
C LYS A 130 -11.30 -12.72 -0.86
N ARG A 131 -10.29 -12.20 -1.55
CA ARG A 131 -9.37 -13.00 -2.37
C ARG A 131 -7.93 -12.50 -2.29
N VAL A 132 -7.04 -13.46 -2.15
CA VAL A 132 -5.61 -13.35 -2.45
C VAL A 132 -5.35 -14.36 -3.56
N ASN A 133 -5.08 -13.87 -4.78
CA ASN A 133 -5.14 -14.74 -5.97
C ASN A 133 -3.87 -15.58 -6.18
N SER A 134 -2.73 -15.14 -5.66
CA SER A 134 -1.44 -15.84 -5.75
C SER A 134 -0.58 -15.46 -4.56
N GLY A 135 0.54 -16.16 -4.35
CA GLY A 135 1.43 -15.94 -3.21
C GLY A 135 0.93 -16.51 -1.89
N ALA A 136 1.85 -16.58 -0.92
CA ALA A 136 1.58 -16.95 0.47
C ALA A 136 1.02 -15.78 1.30
#